data_AF-A0A845QI19-F1
#
_entry.id   AF-A0A845QI19-F1
#
_cell.length_a   1.000
_cell.length_b   1.000
_cell.length_c   1.000
_cell.angle_alpha   90.00
_cell.angle_beta   90.00
_cell.angle_gamma   90.00
#
_symmetry.space_group_name_H-M   'P 1'
#
loop_
_entity.id
_entity.type
_entity.pdbx_description
1 polymer ?
#
loop_
_entity_poly.entity_id
_entity_poly.type
_entity_poly.pdbx_seq_one_letter_code
_entity_poly.pdbx_strand_id
1 'polypeptide(L)'
;MASNIEKLGETLQGRMRSVKQSGSGTLLELAEIGSGGVLLPDVSPGPIPAGEYSICRAVLGKVTADFRYEKLKAGDRVLLCWCGREPVVIDVIAKEGGE
;
A
#
# COMPACT_ATOMS: atom_id res chain seq x y z
N MET A 1 6.86 -17.02 -17.91
CA MET A 1 5.71 -16.35 -17.25
C MET A 1 6.29 -15.56 -16.09
N ALA A 2 6.00 -14.26 -16.02
CA ALA A 2 6.46 -13.45 -14.89
C ALA A 2 5.73 -13.90 -13.61
N SER A 3 6.51 -14.15 -12.56
CA SER A 3 6.09 -14.43 -11.20
C SER A 3 5.29 -13.25 -10.61
N ASN A 4 4.60 -13.52 -9.48
CA ASN A 4 3.75 -12.51 -8.84
C ASN A 4 4.55 -11.30 -8.32
N ILE A 5 5.80 -11.52 -7.93
CA ILE A 5 6.71 -10.46 -7.47
C ILE A 5 7.15 -9.56 -8.64
N GLU A 6 7.38 -10.14 -9.82
CA GLU A 6 7.75 -9.38 -11.03
C GLU A 6 6.59 -8.49 -11.49
N LYS A 7 5.35 -8.99 -11.48
CA LYS A 7 4.15 -8.19 -11.83
C LYS A 7 3.89 -7.04 -10.85
N LEU A 8 4.11 -7.27 -9.55
CA LEU A 8 4.03 -6.21 -8.54
C LEU A 8 5.12 -5.16 -8.79
N GLY A 9 6.35 -5.60 -9.05
CA GLY A 9 7.46 -4.74 -9.41
C GLY A 9 7.17 -3.87 -10.64
N GLU A 10 6.60 -4.46 -11.69
CA GLU A 10 6.20 -3.72 -12.90
C GLU A 10 5.11 -2.69 -12.62
N THR A 11 4.08 -3.06 -11.85
CA THR A 11 2.98 -2.14 -11.50
C THR A 11 3.49 -0.96 -10.67
N LEU A 12 4.32 -1.24 -9.66
CA LEU A 12 4.95 -0.21 -8.83
C LEU A 12 5.86 0.69 -9.68
N GLN A 13 6.71 0.11 -10.53
CA GLN A 13 7.60 0.87 -11.40
C GLN A 13 6.82 1.76 -12.37
N GLY A 14 5.70 1.27 -12.93
CA GLY A 14 4.83 2.04 -13.82
C GLY A 14 4.21 3.26 -13.12
N ARG A 15 3.64 3.06 -11.93
CA ARG A 15 3.06 4.16 -11.13
C ARG A 15 4.11 5.16 -10.68
N MET A 16 5.25 4.70 -10.18
CA MET A 16 6.37 5.57 -9.78
C MET A 16 6.89 6.41 -10.95
N ARG A 17 6.97 5.83 -12.16
CA ARG A 17 7.38 6.56 -13.38
C ARG A 17 6.38 7.66 -13.73
N SER A 18 5.07 7.36 -13.69
CA SER A 18 4.02 8.35 -13.96
C SER A 18 4.04 9.49 -12.93
N VAL A 19 4.22 9.17 -11.65
CA VAL A 19 4.33 10.15 -10.56
C VAL A 19 5.56 11.03 -10.74
N LYS A 20 6.72 10.44 -11.05
CA LYS A 20 7.96 11.19 -11.34
C LYS A 20 7.79 12.15 -12.51
N GLN A 21 7.04 11.76 -13.56
CA GLN A 21 6.73 12.63 -14.70
C GLN A 21 5.81 13.80 -14.33
N SER A 22 5.00 13.67 -13.28
CA SER A 22 4.15 14.75 -12.77
C SER A 22 4.90 15.78 -11.88
N GLY A 23 6.21 15.59 -11.66
CA GLY A 23 7.01 16.41 -10.74
C GLY A 23 6.72 16.14 -9.26
N SER A 24 5.87 15.16 -8.95
CA SER A 24 5.59 14.73 -7.59
C SER A 24 6.58 13.65 -7.14
N GLY A 25 6.94 13.66 -5.86
CA GLY A 25 7.78 12.62 -5.25
C GLY A 25 7.00 11.34 -4.98
N THR A 26 7.70 10.21 -4.95
CA THR A 26 7.20 8.95 -4.39
C THR A 26 7.76 8.78 -2.99
N LEU A 27 6.91 8.57 -1.99
CA LEU A 27 7.31 8.34 -0.61
C LEU A 27 6.91 6.91 -0.21
N LEU A 28 7.83 6.18 0.41
CA LEU A 28 7.51 4.94 1.12
C LEU A 28 7.58 5.24 2.61
N GLU A 29 6.54 4.84 3.34
CA GLU A 29 6.50 4.95 4.79
C GLU A 29 5.73 3.79 5.42
N LEU A 30 5.71 3.77 6.75
CA LEU A 30 4.91 2.82 7.51
C LEU A 30 3.62 3.48 7.96
N ALA A 31 2.60 2.65 8.15
CA ALA A 31 1.32 3.07 8.67
C ALA A 31 0.67 1.96 9.51
N GLU A 32 -0.32 2.33 10.29
CA GLU A 32 -1.19 1.41 11.02
C GLU A 32 -2.63 1.49 10.48
N ILE A 33 -3.31 0.34 10.41
CA ILE A 33 -4.75 0.32 10.17
C ILE A 33 -5.44 0.57 11.52
N GLY A 34 -6.12 1.70 11.65
CA GLY A 34 -6.94 2.06 12.81
C GLY A 34 -8.35 1.46 12.77
N SER A 35 -9.15 1.83 13.77
CA SER A 35 -10.56 1.44 13.86
C SER A 35 -11.36 1.90 12.63
N GLY A 36 -12.25 1.05 12.13
CA GLY A 36 -13.07 1.36 10.96
C GLY A 36 -12.29 1.40 9.63
N GLY A 37 -11.05 0.90 9.60
CA GLY A 37 -10.23 0.84 8.39
C GLY A 37 -9.54 2.15 8.03
N VAL A 38 -9.48 3.11 8.97
CA VAL A 38 -8.71 4.35 8.78
C VAL A 38 -7.23 4.03 8.70
N LEU A 39 -6.52 4.54 7.70
CA LEU A 39 -5.07 4.41 7.59
C LEU A 39 -4.40 5.55 8.36
N LEU A 40 -3.46 5.21 9.24
CA LEU A 40 -2.74 6.12 10.11
C LEU A 40 -1.25 6.12 9.71
N PRO A 41 -0.81 7.05 8.86
CA PRO A 41 0.59 7.14 8.47
C PRO A 41 1.49 7.61 9.61
N ASP A 42 2.74 7.16 9.62
CA ASP A 42 3.72 7.58 10.64
C ASP A 42 4.23 9.01 10.41
N VAL A 43 4.40 9.42 9.15
CA VAL A 43 5.07 10.67 8.77
C VAL A 43 4.13 11.61 8.02
N SER A 44 3.32 11.10 7.10
CA SER A 44 2.41 11.95 6.33
C SER A 44 1.22 12.44 7.17
N PRO A 45 0.71 13.65 6.89
CA PRO A 45 -0.26 14.30 7.75
C PRO A 45 -1.66 13.69 7.61
N GLY A 46 -2.21 13.31 8.76
CA GLY A 46 -3.64 13.09 8.97
C GLY A 46 -4.11 11.65 8.70
N PRO A 47 -5.19 11.23 9.39
CA PRO A 47 -5.83 9.95 9.11
C PRO A 47 -6.44 9.95 7.71
N ILE A 48 -6.27 8.85 6.98
CA ILE A 48 -6.85 8.65 5.65
C ILE A 48 -8.05 7.70 5.80
N PRO A 49 -9.28 8.17 5.53
CA PRO A 49 -10.47 7.35 5.67
C PRO A 49 -10.44 6.06 4.83
N ALA A 50 -11.12 5.05 5.34
CA ALA A 50 -11.42 3.84 4.58
C ALA A 50 -12.06 4.18 3.22
N GLY A 51 -11.46 3.67 2.13
CA GLY A 51 -11.92 3.93 0.77
C GLY A 51 -11.21 5.09 0.06
N GLU A 52 -10.41 5.90 0.77
CA GLU A 52 -9.58 6.96 0.17
C GLU A 52 -8.15 6.50 -0.17
N TYR A 53 -7.82 5.24 0.10
CA TYR A 53 -6.56 4.62 -0.28
C TYR A 53 -6.77 3.34 -1.07
N SER A 54 -5.82 3.02 -1.94
CA SER A 54 -5.80 1.78 -2.70
C SER A 54 -5.03 0.69 -1.95
N ILE A 55 -5.37 -0.58 -2.18
CA ILE A 55 -4.60 -1.71 -1.67
C ILE A 55 -4.02 -2.48 -2.86
N CYS A 56 -2.69 -2.57 -2.92
CA CYS A 56 -1.96 -3.31 -3.94
C CYS A 56 -1.34 -4.56 -3.33
N ARG A 57 -2.07 -5.69 -3.34
CA ARG A 57 -1.52 -6.99 -2.94
C ARG A 57 -1.30 -7.90 -4.15
N ALA A 58 -0.13 -8.54 -4.23
CA ALA A 58 0.08 -9.63 -5.18
C ALA A 58 -0.52 -10.94 -4.62
N VAL A 59 -1.71 -11.33 -5.06
CA VAL A 59 -2.26 -12.66 -4.79
C VAL A 59 -2.39 -13.40 -6.12
N LEU A 60 -1.61 -14.48 -6.30
CA LEU A 60 -1.77 -15.43 -7.40
C LEU A 60 -1.83 -14.79 -8.81
N GLY A 61 -1.05 -13.73 -9.05
CA GLY A 61 -0.79 -13.22 -10.40
C GLY A 61 -1.82 -12.24 -10.96
N LYS A 62 -2.79 -11.81 -10.13
CA LYS A 62 -3.72 -10.70 -10.42
C LYS A 62 -3.42 -9.53 -9.48
N VAL A 63 -2.87 -8.44 -10.01
CA VAL A 63 -2.83 -7.16 -9.32
C VAL A 63 -4.13 -6.45 -9.70
N THR A 64 -5.09 -6.40 -8.78
CA THR A 64 -6.33 -5.64 -8.97
C THR A 64 -6.47 -4.68 -7.80
N ALA A 65 -6.77 -3.41 -8.08
CA ALA A 65 -6.88 -2.33 -7.09
C ALA A 65 -8.08 -2.48 -6.13
N ASP A 66 -8.75 -3.63 -6.14
CA ASP A 66 -10.12 -3.80 -5.64
C ASP A 66 -10.31 -5.02 -4.72
N PHE A 67 -9.21 -5.55 -4.15
CA PHE A 67 -9.34 -6.61 -3.15
C PHE A 67 -9.88 -6.04 -1.84
N ARG A 68 -11.18 -6.24 -1.66
CA ARG A 68 -11.90 -6.08 -0.40
C ARG A 68 -11.08 -6.68 0.75
N TYR A 69 -10.72 -5.81 1.69
CA TYR A 69 -10.63 -5.93 3.15
C TYR A 69 -10.32 -7.25 3.90
N GLU A 70 -10.46 -8.44 3.32
CA GLU A 70 -10.58 -9.70 4.08
C GLU A 70 -9.35 -10.10 4.91
N LYS A 71 -8.19 -9.43 4.76
CA LYS A 71 -7.02 -9.68 5.62
C LYS A 71 -6.47 -8.46 6.37
N LEU A 72 -6.96 -7.24 6.10
CA LEU A 72 -6.52 -6.07 6.85
C LEU A 72 -7.48 -5.85 8.01
N LYS A 73 -6.93 -5.74 9.21
CA LYS A 73 -7.68 -5.44 10.43
C LYS A 73 -7.04 -4.31 11.21
N ALA A 74 -7.83 -3.72 12.10
CA ALA A 74 -7.31 -2.74 13.04
C ALA A 74 -6.12 -3.31 13.82
N GLY A 75 -5.05 -2.51 13.95
CA GLY A 75 -3.78 -2.87 14.56
C GLY A 75 -2.75 -3.52 13.63
N ASP A 76 -3.08 -3.76 12.35
CA ASP A 76 -2.09 -4.23 11.38
C ASP A 76 -1.11 -3.10 11.02
N ARG A 77 0.19 -3.42 11.05
CA ARG A 77 1.24 -2.55 10.52
C ARG A 77 1.36 -2.80 9.03
N VAL A 78 1.46 -1.75 8.23
CA VAL A 78 1.50 -1.87 6.76
C VAL A 78 2.60 -1.01 6.15
N LEU A 79 3.05 -1.42 4.97
CA LEU A 79 3.88 -0.60 4.09
C LEU A 79 2.98 0.27 3.22
N LEU A 80 3.13 1.59 3.33
CA LEU A 80 2.40 2.60 2.59
C LEU A 80 3.31 3.22 1.51
N CYS A 81 2.80 3.28 0.29
CA CYS A 81 3.42 3.98 -0.83
C CYS A 81 2.55 5.16 -1.27
N TRP A 82 3.14 6.34 -1.31
CA TRP A 82 2.57 7.53 -1.93
C TRP A 82 2.96 7.62 -3.39
N CYS A 83 1.96 7.57 -4.25
CA CYS A 83 2.06 7.90 -5.66
C CYS A 83 1.53 9.33 -5.86
N GLY A 84 2.35 10.34 -5.55
CA GLY A 84 1.90 11.72 -5.50
C GLY A 84 0.96 11.95 -4.31
N ARG A 85 -0.32 12.24 -4.58
CA ARG A 85 -1.37 12.38 -3.54
C ARG A 85 -2.16 11.10 -3.31
N GLU A 86 -1.86 10.01 -4.03
CA GLU A 86 -2.57 8.75 -3.91
C GLU A 86 -1.87 7.82 -2.90
N PRO A 87 -2.49 7.53 -1.74
CA PRO A 87 -1.99 6.55 -0.80
C PRO A 87 -2.31 5.12 -1.25
N VAL A 88 -1.30 4.25 -1.18
CA VAL A 88 -1.38 2.84 -1.60
C VAL A 88 -0.78 1.93 -0.55
N VAL A 89 -1.61 1.11 0.09
CA VAL A 89 -1.14 0.03 0.97
C VAL A 89 -0.59 -1.10 0.12
N ILE A 90 0.69 -1.43 0.29
CA ILE A 90 1.39 -2.45 -0.51
C ILE A 90 1.33 -3.82 0.19
N ASP A 91 1.65 -3.88 1.48
CA ASP A 91 1.64 -5.13 2.21
C ASP A 91 1.45 -4.93 3.72
N VAL A 92 1.06 -6.01 4.40
CA VAL A 92 1.10 -6.09 5.86
C VAL A 92 2.50 -6.46 6.29
N ILE A 93 3.05 -5.71 7.23
CA ILE A 93 4.32 -6.03 7.87
C ILE A 93 4.03 -7.02 8.98
N ALA A 94 4.52 -8.25 8.80
CA ALA A 94 4.53 -9.22 9.87
C ALA A 94 5.30 -8.65 11.06
N LYS A 95 4.73 -8.76 12.26
CA LYS A 95 5.53 -8.57 13.47
C LYS A 95 6.65 -9.61 13.44
N GLU A 96 7.87 -9.23 13.83
CA GLU A 96 8.92 -10.22 14.07
C GLU A 96 8.33 -11.30 14.98
N GLY A 97 8.38 -12.55 14.52
CA GLY A 97 7.97 -13.68 15.33
C GLY A 97 8.90 -13.72 16.54
N GLY A 98 8.36 -13.50 17.73
CA GLY A 98 9.04 -13.94 18.94
C GLY A 98 9.14 -15.46 18.86
N GLU A 99 10.36 -15.98 18.97
CA GLU A 99 10.60 -17.38 19.33
C GLU A 99 9.89 -17.73 20.65
#